data_AF-A0A3D5PIG4-F1
#
_entry.id   AF-A0A3D5PIG4-F1
#
_cell.length_a   1.000
_cell.length_b   1.000
_cell.length_c   1.000
_cell.angle_alpha   90.00
_cell.angle_beta   90.00
_cell.angle_gamma   90.00
#
_symmetry.space_group_name_H-M   'P 1'
#
loop_
_entity.id
_entity.type
_entity.pdbx_description
1 polymer ?
#
loop_
_entity_poly.entity_id
_entity_poly.type
_entity_poly.pdbx_seq_one_letter_code
_entity_poly.pdbx_strand_id
1 'polypeptide(L)' 'MSRERLYLYDTTLRDGQQTQGVQFSTTEKMQIAEMLDGLGLDYIEGGWPG' A
#
# COMPACT_ATOMS: atom_id res chain seq x y z
N MET A 1 19.41 3.00 -25.46
CA MET A 1 18.67 3.86 -24.50
C MET A 1 18.80 3.23 -23.13
N SER A 2 19.32 3.94 -22.14
CA SER A 2 19.26 3.48 -20.75
C SER A 2 17.80 3.50 -20.29
N ARG A 3 17.31 2.40 -19.76
CA ARG A 3 15.97 2.38 -19.15
C ARG A 3 16.04 3.18 -17.85
N GLU A 4 15.14 4.14 -17.72
CA GLU A 4 14.90 4.81 -16.44
C GLU A 4 14.29 3.81 -15.45
N ARG A 5 14.64 3.93 -14.16
CA ARG A 5 14.05 3.09 -13.12
C ARG A 5 12.59 3.51 -12.91
N LEU A 6 11.67 2.57 -13.12
CA LEU A 6 10.28 2.71 -12.72
C LEU A 6 10.17 2.49 -11.20
N TYR A 7 9.41 3.35 -10.54
CA TYR A 7 9.05 3.19 -9.13
C TYR A 7 7.56 2.91 -9.03
N LEU A 8 7.18 2.00 -8.15
CA LEU A 8 5.79 1.70 -7.86
C LEU A 8 5.41 2.25 -6.48
N TYR A 9 4.29 2.97 -6.43
CA TYR A 9 3.74 3.57 -5.22
C TYR A 9 2.31 3.06 -5.03
N ASP A 10 2.08 2.31 -3.96
CA ASP A 10 0.80 1.68 -3.66
C ASP A 10 -0.02 2.51 -2.65
N THR A 11 -1.30 2.72 -2.94
CA THR A 11 -2.25 3.45 -2.07
C THR A 11 -3.34 2.58 -1.47
N THR A 12 -3.20 1.25 -1.49
CA THR A 12 -4.21 0.29 -1.02
C THR A 12 -4.62 0.55 0.43
N LEU A 13 -3.66 0.83 1.31
CA LEU A 13 -3.91 1.07 2.74
C LEU A 13 -4.45 2.48 3.06
N ARG A 14 -4.38 3.42 2.10
CA ARG A 14 -4.95 4.77 2.22
C ARG A 14 -6.26 4.90 1.46
N ASP A 15 -6.20 4.90 0.13
CA ASP A 15 -7.34 5.15 -0.75
C ASP A 15 -8.27 3.95 -0.78
N GLY A 16 -7.70 2.73 -0.77
CA GLY A 16 -8.48 1.50 -0.67
C GLY A 16 -9.34 1.47 0.59
N GLN A 17 -8.80 1.90 1.74
CA GLN A 17 -9.57 1.99 2.98
C GLN A 17 -10.64 3.09 2.98
N GLN A 18 -10.50 4.15 2.18
CA GLN A 18 -11.52 5.19 2.04
C GLN A 18 -12.74 4.74 1.22
N THR A 19 -12.65 3.58 0.57
CA THR A 19 -13.76 2.98 -0.17
C THR A 19 -14.90 2.61 0.78
N GLN A 20 -16.13 2.96 0.42
CA GLN A 20 -17.30 2.69 1.25
C GLN A 20 -17.44 1.18 1.53
N GLY A 21 -17.57 0.84 2.81
CA GLY A 21 -17.70 -0.55 3.25
C GLY A 21 -16.37 -1.30 3.40
N VAL A 22 -15.23 -0.67 3.12
CA VAL A 22 -13.91 -1.23 3.37
C VAL A 22 -13.42 -0.74 4.73
N GLN A 23 -13.05 -1.69 5.60
CA GLN A 23 -12.39 -1.40 6.86
C GLN A 23 -11.30 -2.46 7.08
N PHE A 24 -10.09 -2.01 7.37
CA PHE A 24 -8.99 -2.88 7.76
C PHE A 24 -8.68 -2.66 9.23
N SER A 25 -8.70 -3.74 10.00
CA SER A 25 -8.10 -3.80 11.32
C SER A 25 -6.58 -3.57 11.22
N THR A 26 -5.95 -3.21 12.35
CA THR A 26 -4.49 -3.01 12.39
C THR A 26 -3.74 -4.27 11.94
N THR A 27 -4.21 -5.46 12.34
CA THR A 27 -3.60 -6.73 11.93
C THR A 27 -3.71 -6.95 10.41
N GLU A 28 -4.88 -6.69 9.82
CA GLU A 28 -5.07 -6.80 8.37
C GLU A 28 -4.18 -5.81 7.61
N LYS A 29 -4.01 -4.59 8.12
CA LYS A 29 -3.07 -3.61 7.52
C LYS A 29 -1.64 -4.13 7.49
N MET A 30 -1.18 -4.74 8.58
CA MET A 30 0.17 -5.32 8.66
C MET A 30 0.33 -6.45 7.64
N GLN A 31 -0.65 -7.34 7.54
CA GLN A 31 -0.64 -8.45 6.57
C GLN A 31 -0.63 -7.95 5.12
N ILE A 32 -1.43 -6.93 4.81
CA ILE A 32 -1.45 -6.32 3.48
C ILE A 32 -0.11 -5.63 3.18
N ALA A 33 0.47 -4.92 4.14
CA ALA A 33 1.76 -4.27 3.97
C ALA A 33 2.88 -5.29 3.69
N GLU A 34 2.95 -6.39 4.45
CA GLU A 34 3.92 -7.48 4.22
C GLU A 34 3.74 -8.13 2.85
N MET A 35 2.49 -8.29 2.39
CA MET A 35 2.21 -8.82 1.06
C MET A 35 2.65 -7.85 -0.04
N LEU A 36 2.40 -6.55 0.09
CA LEU A 36 2.82 -5.54 -0.87
C LEU A 36 4.35 -5.39 -0.92
N ASP A 37 5.02 -5.51 0.22
CA ASP A 37 6.48 -5.57 0.30
C ASP A 37 7.03 -6.82 -0.41
N GLY A 38 6.42 -7.98 -0.17
CA GLY A 38 6.76 -9.22 -0.87
C GLY A 38 6.55 -9.18 -2.39
N LEU A 39 5.67 -8.30 -2.88
CA LEU A 39 5.46 -8.04 -4.32
C LEU A 39 6.52 -7.09 -4.91
N GLY A 40 7.36 -6.46 -4.07
CA GLY A 40 8.45 -5.59 -4.50
C GLY A 40 8.01 -4.15 -4.82
N LEU A 41 6.94 -3.66 -4.19
CA LEU A 41 6.52 -2.27 -4.29
C LEU A 41 7.59 -1.37 -3.64
N ASP A 42 8.00 -0.29 -4.32
CA ASP A 42 9.01 0.61 -3.78
C ASP A 42 8.47 1.45 -2.60
N TYR A 43 7.17 1.75 -2.61
CA TYR A 43 6.50 2.55 -1.57
C TYR A 43 5.09 2.03 -1.31
N ILE A 44 4.70 1.99 -0.03
CA ILE A 44 3.36 1.62 0.44
C ILE A 44 2.84 2.74 1.33
N GLU A 45 1.68 3.31 0.99
CA GLU A 45 1.07 4.39 1.76
C GLU A 45 0.11 3.86 2.83
N GLY A 46 0.53 3.89 4.10
CA GLY A 46 -0.20 3.30 5.24
C GLY A 46 -1.47 4.02 5.71
N GLY A 47 -1.87 5.12 5.07
CA GLY A 47 -3.02 5.95 5.47
C GLY A 47 -2.65 7.13 6.37
N TRP A 48 -3.66 7.79 6.97
CA TRP A 48 -3.49 8.98 7.79
C TRP A 48 -3.72 8.66 9.28
N PRO A 49 -2.73 8.85 10.17
CA PRO A 49 -2.84 8.43 11.57
C PRO A 49 -3.72 9.32 12.46
N GLY A 50 -4.12 10.51 12.00
CA GLY A 50 -4.75 11.51 12.88
C GLY A 50 -3.72 12.32 13.64
#